data_AF-A0A7J4R6L0-F1
#
_entry.id   AF-A0A7J4R6L0-F1
#
_cell.length_a   1.000
_cell.length_b   1.000
_cell.length_c   1.000
_cell.angle_alpha   90.00
_cell.angle_beta   90.00
_cell.angle_gamma   90.00
#
_symmetry.space_group_name_H-M   'P 1'
#
loop_
_entity.id
_entity.type
_entity.pdbx_description
1 polymer ?
#
loop_
_entity_poly.entity_id
_entity_poly.type
_entity_poly.pdbx_seq_one_letter_code
_entity_poly.pdbx_strand_id
1 'polypeptide(L)' 'MEERDRLEGWRVRETVRMMSTIDDASAVSEVLSPTIPESVVSFMIENGYLRRLAFLGEGGEPVG' A
#
# COMPACT_ATOMS: atom_id res chain seq x y z
N MET A 1 -2.44 6.79 20.55
CA MET A 1 -2.45 7.91 19.58
C MET A 1 -1.04 8.50 19.43
N GLU A 2 -0.29 8.71 20.52
CA GLU A 2 1.10 9.23 20.49
C GLU A 2 2.08 8.50 19.54
N GLU A 3 2.00 7.18 19.38
CA GLU A 3 2.89 6.45 18.46
C GLU A 3 2.59 6.71 16.99
N ARG A 4 1.34 7.03 16.62
CA ARG A 4 1.01 7.38 15.22
C ARG A 4 1.64 8.72 14.82
N ASP A 5 1.79 9.65 15.76
CA ASP A 5 2.40 10.94 15.47
C ASP A 5 3.93 10.87 15.41
N ARG A 6 4.54 9.80 15.96
CA ARG A 6 6.00 9.59 15.97
C ARG A 6 6.49 8.57 14.94
N LEU A 7 5.66 7.59 14.59
CA LEU A 7 6.04 6.48 13.70
C LEU A 7 5.26 6.57 12.40
N GLU A 8 5.94 6.94 11.32
CA GLU A 8 5.33 7.11 9.99
C GLU A 8 4.87 5.78 9.35
N GLY A 9 5.24 4.64 9.92
CA GLY A 9 4.95 3.32 9.35
C GLY A 9 3.46 3.02 9.16
N TRP A 10 2.55 3.63 9.95
CA TRP A 10 1.11 3.48 9.71
C TRP A 10 0.65 4.24 8.46
N ARG A 11 1.22 5.43 8.18
CA ARG A 11 0.91 6.20 6.97
C ARG A 11 1.34 5.42 5.73
N VAL A 12 2.54 4.86 5.75
CA VAL A 12 3.04 3.98 4.68
C VAL A 12 2.08 2.82 4.45
N ARG A 13 1.64 2.11 5.50
CA ARG A 13 0.70 0.99 5.36
C ARG A 13 -0.66 1.40 4.80
N GLU A 14 -1.21 2.54 5.23
CA GLU A 14 -2.49 3.05 4.71
C GLU A 14 -2.37 3.47 3.25
N THR A 15 -1.29 4.14 2.85
CA THR A 15 -1.05 4.49 1.44
C THR A 15 -0.92 3.24 0.58
N VAL A 16 -0.14 2.24 1.02
CA VAL A 16 -0.01 0.97 0.29
C VAL A 16 -1.35 0.23 0.20
N ARG A 17 -2.20 0.31 1.25
CA ARG A 17 -3.55 -0.25 1.22
C ARG A 17 -4.46 0.46 0.23
N MET A 18 -4.45 1.80 0.17
CA MET A 18 -5.20 2.55 -0.84
C MET A 18 -4.74 2.19 -2.26
N MET A 19 -3.43 2.07 -2.48
CA MET A 19 -2.88 1.71 -3.80
C MET A 19 -3.14 0.24 -4.19
N SER A 20 -3.58 -0.63 -3.26
CA SER A 20 -3.78 -2.06 -3.54
C SER A 20 -4.94 -2.39 -4.49
N THR A 21 -5.85 -1.44 -4.72
CA THR A 21 -7.00 -1.58 -5.61
C THR A 21 -6.77 -0.94 -6.98
N ILE A 22 -5.58 -0.38 -7.23
CA ILE A 22 -5.22 0.26 -8.49
C ILE A 22 -4.47 -0.74 -9.38
N ASP A 23 -4.96 -0.92 -10.61
CA ASP A 23 -4.36 -1.84 -11.59
C ASP A 23 -3.18 -1.21 -12.36
N ASP A 24 -3.04 0.11 -12.36
CA ASP A 24 -1.93 0.81 -13.03
C ASP A 24 -0.65 0.76 -12.17
N ALA A 25 0.27 -0.13 -12.57
CA ALA A 25 1.56 -0.31 -11.92
C ALA A 25 2.42 0.96 -11.92
N SER A 26 2.30 1.83 -12.92
CA SER A 26 3.06 3.07 -13.03
C SER A 26 2.58 4.06 -11.97
N ALA A 27 1.26 4.19 -11.83
CA ALA A 27 0.63 5.03 -10.81
C ALA A 27 0.94 4.52 -9.39
N VAL A 28 0.91 3.21 -9.19
CA VAL A 28 1.32 2.58 -7.92
C VAL A 28 2.78 2.91 -7.59
N SER A 29 3.68 2.78 -8.57
CA SER A 29 5.10 3.07 -8.36
C SER A 29 5.35 4.54 -8.01
N GLU A 30 4.71 5.47 -8.71
CA GLU A 30 4.84 6.91 -8.49
C GLU A 30 4.43 7.32 -7.07
N VAL A 31 3.33 6.76 -6.55
CA VAL A 31 2.81 7.10 -5.23
C VAL A 31 3.62 6.48 -4.09
N LEU A 32 4.14 5.26 -4.26
CA LEU A 32 4.82 4.53 -3.18
C LEU A 32 6.31 4.84 -3.07
N SER A 33 6.99 5.11 -4.19
CA SER A 33 8.44 5.34 -4.25
C SER A 33 8.99 6.48 -3.38
N PRO A 34 8.22 7.55 -3.05
CA PRO A 34 8.67 8.56 -2.10
C PRO A 34 8.88 8.06 -0.66
N THR A 35 8.25 6.93 -0.28
CA THR A 35 8.28 6.41 1.10
C THR A 35 8.80 4.98 1.21
N ILE A 36 8.94 4.27 0.09
CA ILE A 36 9.39 2.89 -0.01
C ILE A 36 10.46 2.82 -1.10
N PRO A 37 11.60 2.13 -0.89
CA PRO A 37 12.59 1.95 -1.95
C PRO A 37 11.97 1.34 -3.22
N GLU A 38 12.30 1.89 -4.38
CA GLU A 38 11.76 1.47 -5.67
C GLU A 38 11.91 -0.05 -5.90
N SER A 39 13.05 -0.63 -5.52
CA SER A 39 13.28 -2.09 -5.62
C SER A 39 12.29 -2.92 -4.81
N VAL A 40 11.80 -2.40 -3.68
CA VAL A 40 10.78 -3.05 -2.85
C VAL A 40 9.40 -2.88 -3.50
N VAL A 41 9.10 -1.70 -4.04
CA VAL A 41 7.84 -1.45 -4.76
C VAL A 41 7.73 -2.35 -5.99
N SER A 42 8.77 -2.42 -6.83
CA SER A 42 8.84 -3.32 -7.98
C SER A 42 8.63 -4.77 -7.57
N PHE A 43 9.33 -5.24 -6.53
CA PHE A 43 9.16 -6.60 -6.02
C PHE A 43 7.72 -6.89 -5.58
N MET A 44 7.06 -5.94 -4.91
CA MET A 44 5.66 -6.11 -4.48
C MET A 44 4.67 -6.13 -5.65
N ILE A 45 4.90 -5.32 -6.69
CA ILE A 45 4.08 -5.28 -7.91
C ILE A 45 4.25 -6.59 -8.70
N GLU A 46 5.49 -6.97 -9.00
CA GLU A 46 5.83 -8.16 -9.80
C GLU A 46 5.27 -9.45 -9.21
N ASN A 47 5.20 -9.54 -7.88
CA ASN A 47 4.68 -10.71 -7.18
C ASN A 47 3.18 -10.60 -6.82
N GLY A 48 2.50 -9.51 -7.21
CA GLY A 48 1.07 -9.30 -6.94
C GLY A 48 0.74 -9.21 -5.46
N TYR A 49 1.66 -8.72 -4.62
CA TYR A 49 1.50 -8.69 -3.17
C TYR A 49 0.57 -7.58 -2.70
N LEU A 50 0.50 -6.49 -3.44
CA LEU A 50 -0.31 -5.33 -3.08
C LEU A 50 -1.79 -5.70 -2.97
N ARG A 51 -2.34 -6.48 -3.91
CA ARG A 51 -3.77 -6.83 -3.95
C ARG A 51 -4.30 -7.47 -2.67
N ARG A 52 -3.46 -8.18 -1.93
CA ARG A 52 -3.84 -8.82 -0.66
C ARG A 52 -4.15 -7.80 0.43
N LEU A 53 -3.60 -6.59 0.33
CA LEU A 53 -3.74 -5.54 1.33
C LEU A 53 -5.13 -4.89 1.31
N ALA A 54 -5.84 -4.92 0.19
CA ALA A 54 -7.23 -4.45 0.11
C ALA A 54 -8.12 -5.12 1.17
N PHE A 55 -7.83 -6.39 1.47
CA PHE A 55 -8.57 -7.23 2.40
C PHE A 55 -8.00 -7.22 3.83
N LEU A 56 -6.90 -6.50 4.06
CA LEU A 56 -6.23 -6.46 5.36
C LEU A 56 -6.84 -5.37 6.24
N GLY A 57 -7.74 -5.74 7.15
CA GLY A 57 -7.98 -4.93 8.35
C GLY A 57 -9.39 -4.46 8.67
N GLU A 58 -10.45 -4.94 7.99
CA GLU A 58 -11.80 -5.04 8.58
C GLU A 58 -12.75 -5.64 7.52
N GLY A 59 -13.68 -6.50 7.95
CA GLY A 59 -14.75 -7.04 7.11
C GLY A 59 -15.80 -5.99 6.73
N GLY A 60 -15.38 -4.89 6.11
CA GLY A 60 -16.25 -3.93 5.43
C GLY A 60 -16.54 -4.40 4.00
N GLU A 61 -17.74 -4.08 3.49
CA GLU A 61 -18.30 -4.65 2.26
C GLU A 61 -17.30 -4.75 1.09
N PRO A 62 -17.29 -5.88 0.37
CA PRO A 62 -16.46 -6.03 -0.83
C PRO A 62 -16.89 -4.98 -1.86
N VAL A 63 -16.00 -4.03 -2.13
CA VAL A 63 -16.10 -3.18 -3.31
C VAL A 63 -15.55 -3.96 -4.50
N GLY A 64 -16.40 -4.84 -5.03
CA GLY A 64 -16.22 -5.57 -6.28
C GLY A 64 -17.29 -5.17 -7.29
#